data_AF-A0A356R126-F1
#
_entry.id   AF-A0A356R126-F1
#
_cell.length_a   1.000
_cell.length_b   1.000
_cell.length_c   1.000
_cell.angle_alpha   90.00
_cell.angle_beta   90.00
_cell.angle_gamma   90.00
#
_symmetry.space_group_name_H-M   'P 1'
#
loop_
_entity.id
_entity.type
_entity.pdbx_description
1 polymer ?
#
loop_
_entity_poly.entity_id
_entity_poly.type
_entity_poly.pdbx_seq_one_letter_code
_entity_poly.pdbx_strand_id
1 'polypeptide(L)'
;MSSELAIRVQGLGKAYQIFRKPEDRLKQMLWRGRRQFYEEFWGLQDVDLSMYRGETVGIIGRNGSGKSTFLQLVCGTLVPTCGDLIVNGRVAALLELGSSFNPEFTGKENVYLAASILGLTSDQIDARYESITDFAAIGDFINHPVKIFSSGMYARLAFSVVAHVDADILIIDEILAVGDAAFTQKCMRFLHQFREKGTLLFVSHDTASVTNLCNRVVWLDNGVVREIGPAKEVCHNFLAALYHEQENTNTFRIGGSRKAPTDRAMRVKDPRSEMLKNSSRRNELEIFDFDPNAPWFGERGASILEVALSDQHGSLLTTLDGGEEITLTIRCVSERPLARPILGFYVKDRLGQYLFGDNTYLTYRDVERSIEEGQRFQAMFRFQLPYLPTGDYSVIAAIAEGTPENHALHHWIDDAIFFRVHSSHVARGLIGIPMLAIEFESSVMPYASS
;
A
#
# COMPACT_ATOMS: atom_id res chain seq x y z
N MET A 1 -3.99 -25.00 -9.58
CA MET A 1 -2.77 -24.34 -10.08
C MET A 1 -2.23 -25.19 -11.22
N SER A 2 -2.02 -24.61 -12.39
CA SER A 2 -1.37 -25.31 -13.51
C SER A 2 0.11 -25.49 -13.16
N SER A 3 0.70 -26.64 -13.50
CA SER A 3 2.15 -26.87 -13.39
C SER A 3 2.93 -26.22 -14.55
N GLU A 4 2.23 -25.56 -15.48
CA GLU A 4 2.85 -24.90 -16.62
C GLU A 4 3.47 -23.57 -16.22
N LEU A 5 4.70 -23.37 -16.65
CA LEU A 5 5.54 -22.26 -16.25
C LEU A 5 5.31 -21.06 -17.19
N ALA A 6 4.94 -19.91 -16.63
CA ALA A 6 4.68 -18.67 -17.36
C ALA A 6 5.94 -17.81 -17.49
N ILE A 7 6.71 -17.64 -16.41
CA ILE A 7 7.97 -16.89 -16.40
C ILE A 7 9.03 -17.67 -15.64
N ARG A 8 10.19 -17.93 -16.27
CA ARG A 8 11.37 -18.52 -15.63
C ARG A 8 12.52 -17.54 -15.73
N VAL A 9 13.13 -17.28 -14.58
CA VAL A 9 14.30 -16.44 -14.44
C VAL A 9 15.35 -17.24 -13.68
N GLN A 10 16.54 -17.39 -14.27
CA GLN A 10 17.66 -18.09 -13.62
C GLN A 10 18.96 -17.28 -13.70
N GLY A 11 19.53 -16.94 -12.55
CA GLY A 11 20.78 -16.18 -12.42
C GLY A 11 20.76 -14.86 -13.19
N LEU A 12 19.58 -14.23 -13.30
CA LEU A 12 19.39 -13.08 -14.19
C LEU A 12 20.12 -11.86 -13.63
N GLY A 13 20.97 -11.28 -14.45
CA GLY A 13 21.75 -10.10 -14.10
C GLY A 13 21.71 -9.04 -15.18
N LYS A 14 21.66 -7.77 -14.76
CA LYS A 14 21.78 -6.62 -15.63
C LYS A 14 22.77 -5.61 -15.07
N ALA A 15 23.88 -5.45 -15.80
CA ALA A 15 24.89 -4.44 -15.55
C ALA A 15 24.80 -3.29 -16.56
N TYR A 16 25.00 -2.07 -16.07
CA TYR A 16 25.13 -0.85 -16.86
C TYR A 16 26.55 -0.32 -16.75
N GLN A 17 27.12 0.11 -17.88
CA GLN A 17 28.44 0.71 -17.93
C GLN A 17 28.31 2.23 -17.76
N ILE A 18 28.78 2.74 -16.63
CA ILE A 18 28.78 4.17 -16.30
C ILE A 18 30.14 4.76 -16.67
N PHE A 19 30.13 5.69 -17.62
CA PHE A 19 31.34 6.41 -18.06
C PHE A 19 31.36 7.79 -17.40
N ARG A 20 32.47 8.15 -16.74
CA ARG A 20 32.62 9.47 -16.09
C ARG A 20 32.68 10.61 -17.11
N LYS A 21 33.24 10.35 -18.31
CA LYS A 21 33.30 11.31 -19.41
C LYS A 21 32.89 10.64 -20.73
N PRO A 22 32.26 11.36 -21.68
CA PRO A 22 31.93 10.81 -22.99
C PRO A 22 33.14 10.25 -23.76
N GLU A 23 34.31 10.88 -23.60
CA GLU A 23 35.59 10.43 -24.20
C GLU A 23 36.01 9.04 -23.75
N ASP A 24 35.62 8.63 -22.53
CA ASP A 24 36.01 7.35 -21.96
C ASP A 24 35.32 6.18 -22.67
N ARG A 25 34.16 6.42 -23.31
CA ARG A 25 33.51 5.45 -24.20
C ARG A 25 34.36 5.19 -25.44
N LEU A 26 34.97 6.23 -26.02
CA LEU A 26 35.87 6.08 -27.17
C LEU A 26 37.17 5.38 -26.76
N LYS A 27 37.76 5.75 -25.61
CA LYS A 27 38.92 5.04 -25.05
C LYS A 27 38.61 3.56 -24.81
N GLN A 28 37.44 3.24 -24.27
CA GLN A 28 37.02 1.85 -24.05
C GLN A 28 36.96 1.04 -25.36
N MET A 29 36.42 1.63 -26.44
CA MET A 29 36.39 0.98 -27.76
C MET A 29 37.80 0.77 -28.34
N LEU A 30 38.68 1.76 -28.23
CA LEU A 30 40.03 1.72 -28.81
C LEU A 30 40.97 0.76 -28.06
N TRP A 31 40.82 0.63 -26.74
CA TRP A 31 41.70 -0.20 -25.91
C TRP A 31 41.27 -1.67 -25.79
N ARG A 32 40.21 -2.10 -26.50
CA ARG A 32 39.75 -3.50 -26.66
C ARG A 32 39.86 -4.35 -25.36
N GLY A 33 39.45 -3.78 -24.23
CA GLY A 33 39.43 -4.49 -22.94
C GLY A 33 40.76 -4.57 -22.17
N ARG A 34 41.86 -3.99 -22.66
CA ARG A 34 43.14 -3.94 -21.90
C ARG A 34 43.09 -3.03 -20.67
N ARG A 35 42.13 -2.10 -20.64
CA ARG A 35 41.89 -1.20 -19.52
C ARG A 35 40.40 -0.88 -19.50
N GLN A 36 39.80 -0.90 -18.31
CA GLN A 36 38.40 -0.49 -18.12
C GLN A 36 38.35 1.01 -17.85
N PHE A 37 37.50 1.70 -18.62
CA PHE A 37 37.24 3.13 -18.50
C PHE A 37 35.79 3.42 -18.06
N TYR A 38 35.10 2.40 -17.56
CA TYR A 38 33.74 2.50 -17.02
C TYR A 38 33.67 1.88 -15.62
N GLU A 39 32.69 2.30 -14.85
CA GLU A 39 32.25 1.64 -13.62
C GLU A 39 31.01 0.78 -13.95
N GLU A 40 30.95 -0.42 -13.39
CA GLU A 40 29.77 -1.28 -13.54
C GLU A 40 28.77 -0.99 -12.43
N PHE A 41 27.55 -0.67 -12.83
CA PHE A 41 26.41 -0.58 -11.93
C PHE A 41 25.46 -1.74 -12.21
N TRP A 42 25.30 -2.62 -11.22
CA TRP A 42 24.39 -3.76 -11.31
C TRP A 42 23.00 -3.31 -10.88
N GLY A 43 22.08 -3.20 -11.85
CA GLY A 43 20.68 -2.90 -11.57
C GLY A 43 19.90 -4.13 -11.10
N LEU A 44 20.34 -5.32 -11.52
CA LEU A 44 19.89 -6.62 -11.02
C LEU A 44 21.07 -7.58 -11.01
N GLN A 45 21.12 -8.45 -10.00
CA GLN A 45 22.20 -9.42 -9.85
C GLN A 45 21.65 -10.73 -9.28
N ASP A 46 21.94 -11.83 -9.98
CA ASP A 46 21.65 -13.20 -9.54
C ASP A 46 20.18 -13.41 -9.11
N VAL A 47 19.26 -12.92 -9.93
CA VAL A 47 17.82 -13.03 -9.65
C VAL A 47 17.29 -14.37 -10.16
N ASP A 48 16.75 -15.17 -9.24
CA ASP A 48 16.03 -16.40 -9.53
C ASP A 48 14.53 -16.23 -9.23
N LEU A 49 13.68 -16.51 -10.22
CA LEU A 49 12.23 -16.48 -10.05
C LEU A 49 11.54 -17.48 -10.99
N SER A 50 10.57 -18.21 -10.47
CA SER A 50 9.63 -18.97 -11.30
C SER A 50 8.22 -18.49 -11.00
N MET A 51 7.40 -18.30 -12.03
CA MET A 51 5.98 -17.96 -11.91
C MET A 51 5.17 -18.88 -12.82
N TYR A 52 4.09 -19.44 -12.30
CA TYR A 52 3.24 -20.40 -13.00
C TYR A 52 2.00 -19.74 -13.59
N ARG A 53 1.39 -20.36 -14.61
CA ARG A 53 0.17 -19.84 -15.21
C ARG A 53 -0.97 -19.72 -14.19
N GLY A 54 -1.64 -18.57 -14.17
CA GLY A 54 -2.73 -18.26 -13.24
C GLY A 54 -2.26 -17.83 -11.85
N GLU A 55 -0.95 -17.68 -11.65
CA GLU A 55 -0.40 -17.14 -10.40
C GLU A 55 -0.47 -15.60 -10.40
N THR A 56 -0.62 -15.02 -9.20
CA THR A 56 -0.42 -13.59 -8.98
C THR A 56 0.75 -13.35 -8.05
N VAL A 57 1.78 -12.70 -8.58
CA VAL A 57 3.02 -12.41 -7.87
C VAL A 57 3.20 -10.90 -7.74
N GLY A 58 3.44 -10.45 -6.52
CA GLY A 58 3.83 -9.07 -6.24
C GLY A 58 5.34 -8.89 -6.29
N ILE A 59 5.82 -7.72 -6.73
CA ILE A 59 7.21 -7.29 -6.55
C ILE A 59 7.21 -6.02 -5.70
N ILE A 60 7.88 -6.08 -4.56
CA ILE A 60 8.06 -4.94 -3.65
C ILE A 60 9.54 -4.61 -3.50
N GLY A 61 9.82 -3.37 -3.11
CA GLY A 61 11.17 -2.88 -2.92
C GLY A 61 11.26 -1.36 -3.05
N ARG A 62 12.38 -0.79 -2.60
CA ARG A 62 12.60 0.67 -2.64
C ARG A 62 12.77 1.20 -4.06
N ASN A 63 12.70 2.51 -4.23
CA ASN A 63 13.10 3.14 -5.48
C ASN A 63 14.58 2.84 -5.73
N GLY A 64 14.90 2.42 -6.95
CA GLY A 64 16.25 1.96 -7.31
C GLY A 64 16.57 0.51 -6.96
N SER A 65 15.65 -0.29 -6.41
CA SER A 65 15.92 -1.70 -6.09
C SER A 65 15.94 -2.65 -7.30
N GLY A 66 15.75 -2.14 -8.52
CA GLY A 66 15.79 -2.93 -9.75
C GLY A 66 14.43 -3.37 -10.30
N LYS A 67 13.29 -2.99 -9.68
CA LYS A 67 11.94 -3.38 -10.12
C LYS A 67 11.67 -3.05 -11.59
N SER A 68 11.84 -1.78 -12.00
CA SER A 68 11.60 -1.36 -13.39
C SER A 68 12.55 -2.07 -14.37
N THR A 69 13.82 -2.27 -13.99
CA THR A 69 14.77 -3.07 -14.78
C THR A 69 14.28 -4.51 -14.95
N PHE A 70 13.76 -5.13 -13.90
CA PHE A 70 13.21 -6.49 -13.95
C PHE A 70 12.02 -6.57 -14.89
N LEU A 71 11.10 -5.61 -14.78
CA LEU A 71 9.94 -5.55 -15.66
C LEU A 71 10.31 -5.34 -17.13
N GLN A 72 11.28 -4.46 -17.42
CA GLN A 72 11.78 -4.24 -18.78
C GLN A 72 12.44 -5.51 -19.36
N LEU A 73 13.17 -6.28 -18.55
CA LEU A 73 13.72 -7.57 -18.98
C LEU A 73 12.59 -8.56 -19.29
N VAL A 74 11.61 -8.71 -18.40
CA VAL A 74 10.45 -9.59 -18.61
C VAL A 74 9.65 -9.21 -19.86
N CYS A 75 9.51 -7.92 -20.15
CA CYS A 75 8.84 -7.44 -21.36
C CYS A 75 9.68 -7.56 -22.63
N GLY A 76 10.96 -7.92 -22.52
CA GLY A 76 11.87 -8.00 -23.66
C GLY A 76 12.29 -6.64 -24.23
N THR A 77 12.00 -5.53 -23.54
CA THR A 77 12.48 -4.18 -23.93
C THR A 77 13.93 -3.96 -23.53
N LEU A 78 14.44 -4.79 -22.62
CA LEU A 78 15.84 -4.82 -22.21
C LEU A 78 16.40 -6.23 -22.36
N VAL A 79 17.67 -6.32 -22.76
CA VAL A 79 18.41 -7.59 -22.87
C VAL A 79 19.24 -7.79 -21.60
N PRO A 80 19.24 -8.99 -20.99
CA PRO A 80 20.06 -9.27 -19.82
C PRO A 80 21.55 -9.25 -20.15
N THR A 81 22.38 -8.98 -19.14
CA THR A 81 23.84 -9.09 -19.26
C THR A 81 24.29 -10.54 -19.04
N CYS A 82 23.64 -11.26 -18.14
CA CYS A 82 23.85 -12.67 -17.85
C CYS A 82 22.57 -13.34 -17.36
N GLY A 83 22.57 -14.66 -17.31
CA GLY A 83 21.42 -15.48 -16.90
C GLY A 83 20.43 -15.74 -18.04
N ASP A 84 19.43 -16.56 -17.72
CA ASP A 84 18.41 -17.01 -18.67
C ASP A 84 17.02 -16.50 -18.26
N LEU A 85 16.27 -15.98 -19.23
CA LEU A 85 14.90 -15.52 -19.07
C LEU A 85 14.02 -16.17 -20.13
N ILE A 86 12.98 -16.88 -19.68
CA ILE A 86 11.97 -17.52 -20.53
C ILE A 86 10.60 -16.99 -20.14
N VAL A 87 9.87 -16.49 -21.13
CA VAL A 87 8.50 -15.97 -20.95
C VAL A 87 7.59 -16.69 -21.93
N ASN A 88 6.59 -17.39 -21.40
CA ASN A 88 5.65 -18.22 -22.15
C ASN A 88 4.26 -17.58 -22.16
N GLY A 89 3.88 -17.02 -23.30
CA GLY A 89 2.56 -16.39 -23.50
C GLY A 89 2.68 -14.94 -23.95
N ARG A 90 1.52 -14.34 -24.26
CA ARG A 90 1.46 -12.92 -24.65
C ARG A 90 1.50 -12.04 -23.41
N VAL A 91 2.54 -11.20 -23.32
CA VAL A 91 2.70 -10.21 -22.26
C VAL A 91 2.00 -8.92 -22.64
N ALA A 92 1.11 -8.44 -21.79
CA ALA A 92 0.62 -7.07 -21.84
C ALA A 92 1.16 -6.34 -20.61
N ALA A 93 1.82 -5.21 -20.82
CA ALA A 93 2.50 -4.50 -19.76
C ALA A 93 2.14 -3.02 -19.76
N LEU A 94 1.77 -2.51 -18.60
CA LEU A 94 1.64 -1.08 -18.32
C LEU A 94 2.95 -0.58 -17.70
N LEU A 95 4.05 -0.73 -18.45
CA LEU A 95 5.34 -0.15 -18.07
C LEU A 95 5.43 1.23 -18.68
N GLU A 96 5.66 2.23 -17.82
CA GLU A 96 5.87 3.62 -18.23
C GLU A 96 4.69 4.13 -19.08
N LEU A 97 3.71 4.75 -18.40
CA LEU A 97 2.50 5.36 -18.97
C LEU A 97 2.61 5.65 -20.47
N GLY A 98 1.88 4.87 -21.27
CA GLY A 98 1.69 5.11 -22.71
C GLY A 98 2.99 5.27 -23.50
N SER A 99 4.06 4.56 -23.14
CA SER A 99 5.26 4.44 -23.98
C SER A 99 4.96 4.02 -25.42
N SER A 100 3.81 3.37 -25.65
CA SER A 100 3.25 3.02 -26.97
C SER A 100 2.48 4.15 -27.68
N PHE A 101 2.22 5.29 -27.03
CA PHE A 101 1.46 6.40 -27.59
C PHE A 101 2.37 7.43 -28.25
N ASN A 102 1.93 7.93 -29.41
CA ASN A 102 2.50 9.07 -30.09
C ASN A 102 1.76 10.35 -29.67
N PRO A 103 2.45 11.36 -29.08
CA PRO A 103 1.85 12.62 -28.64
C PRO A 103 1.10 13.40 -29.73
N GLU A 104 1.52 13.24 -30.99
CA GLU A 104 0.92 13.95 -32.13
C GLU A 104 -0.33 13.24 -32.68
N PHE A 105 -0.54 11.98 -32.32
CA PHE A 105 -1.71 11.20 -32.74
C PHE A 105 -2.90 11.47 -31.83
N THR A 106 -4.10 11.39 -32.41
CA THR A 106 -5.36 11.42 -31.66
C THR A 106 -5.47 10.25 -30.68
N GLY A 107 -6.35 10.35 -29.71
CA GLY A 107 -6.66 9.22 -28.82
C GLY A 107 -7.07 7.97 -29.60
N LYS A 108 -7.90 8.12 -30.65
CA LYS A 108 -8.29 7.03 -31.55
C LYS A 108 -7.08 6.37 -32.20
N GLU A 109 -6.23 7.15 -32.89
CA GLU A 109 -5.05 6.61 -33.56
C GLU A 109 -4.09 5.90 -32.58
N ASN A 110 -3.98 6.42 -31.36
CA ASN A 110 -3.19 5.80 -30.30
C ASN A 110 -3.78 4.48 -29.79
N VAL A 111 -5.11 4.34 -29.75
CA VAL A 111 -5.77 3.05 -29.45
C VAL A 111 -5.36 2.00 -30.49
N TYR A 112 -5.45 2.33 -31.78
CA TYR A 112 -5.06 1.40 -32.84
C TYR A 112 -3.58 1.06 -32.79
N LEU A 113 -2.72 2.07 -32.59
CA LEU A 113 -1.28 1.88 -32.49
C LEU A 113 -0.91 0.95 -31.33
N ALA A 114 -1.37 1.27 -30.12
CA ALA A 114 -1.03 0.51 -28.92
C ALA A 114 -1.61 -0.90 -28.95
N ALA A 115 -2.86 -1.07 -29.39
CA ALA A 115 -3.47 -2.39 -29.49
C ALA A 115 -2.78 -3.27 -30.55
N SER A 116 -2.33 -2.68 -31.66
CA SER A 116 -1.56 -3.40 -32.68
C SER A 116 -0.19 -3.85 -32.15
N ILE A 117 0.50 -2.99 -31.39
CA ILE A 117 1.77 -3.33 -30.72
C ILE A 117 1.57 -4.51 -29.75
N LEU A 118 0.41 -4.56 -29.08
CA LEU A 118 0.02 -5.64 -28.18
C LEU A 118 -0.57 -6.88 -28.91
N GLY A 119 -0.48 -6.92 -30.25
CA GLY A 119 -0.78 -8.11 -31.05
C GLY A 119 -2.25 -8.31 -31.42
N LEU A 120 -3.08 -7.25 -31.38
CA LEU A 120 -4.42 -7.29 -31.97
C LEU A 120 -4.39 -6.97 -33.46
N THR A 121 -5.26 -7.63 -34.23
CA THR A 121 -5.52 -7.26 -35.63
C THR A 121 -6.49 -6.07 -35.71
N SER A 122 -6.50 -5.35 -36.84
CA SER A 122 -7.44 -4.24 -37.05
C SER A 122 -8.90 -4.63 -36.79
N ASP A 123 -9.33 -5.80 -37.27
CA ASP A 123 -10.70 -6.30 -37.04
C ASP A 123 -11.01 -6.54 -35.55
N GLN A 124 -10.02 -7.03 -34.79
CA GLN A 124 -10.17 -7.22 -33.33
C GLN A 124 -10.22 -5.89 -32.59
N ILE A 125 -9.47 -4.89 -33.07
CA ILE A 125 -9.49 -3.53 -32.51
C ILE A 125 -10.85 -2.90 -32.77
N ASP A 126 -11.35 -2.97 -34.01
CA ASP A 126 -12.67 -2.43 -34.38
C ASP A 126 -13.79 -3.03 -33.53
N ALA A 127 -13.76 -4.34 -33.30
CA ALA A 127 -14.74 -5.03 -32.47
C ALA A 127 -14.70 -4.64 -30.97
N ARG A 128 -13.58 -4.11 -30.49
CA ARG A 128 -13.35 -3.76 -29.08
C ARG A 128 -13.28 -2.26 -28.84
N TYR A 129 -13.25 -1.46 -29.91
CA TYR A 129 -12.99 -0.02 -29.85
C TYR A 129 -13.98 0.70 -28.93
N GLU A 130 -15.28 0.41 -29.06
CA GLU A 130 -16.33 1.02 -28.23
C GLU A 130 -16.15 0.68 -26.74
N SER A 131 -15.84 -0.59 -26.42
CA SER A 131 -15.57 -1.02 -25.04
C SER A 131 -14.32 -0.34 -24.45
N ILE A 132 -13.27 -0.14 -25.26
CA ILE A 132 -12.05 0.59 -24.85
C ILE A 132 -12.41 2.05 -24.54
N THR A 133 -13.15 2.73 -25.42
CA THR A 133 -13.51 4.13 -25.24
C THR A 133 -14.45 4.34 -24.05
N ASP A 134 -15.41 3.43 -23.84
CA ASP A 134 -16.35 3.46 -22.73
C ASP A 134 -15.66 3.20 -21.39
N PHE A 135 -14.71 2.28 -21.35
CA PHE A 135 -13.91 2.03 -20.16
C PHE A 135 -13.07 3.26 -19.82
N ALA A 136 -12.41 3.86 -20.82
CA ALA A 136 -11.59 5.06 -20.66
C ALA A 136 -12.43 6.25 -20.19
N ALA A 137 -13.66 6.38 -20.70
CA ALA A 137 -14.62 7.44 -20.38
C ALA A 137 -14.00 8.86 -20.46
N ILE A 138 -13.23 9.10 -21.52
CA ILE A 138 -12.59 10.40 -21.83
C ILE A 138 -13.44 11.29 -22.76
N GLY A 139 -14.61 10.81 -23.20
CA GLY A 139 -15.54 11.55 -24.05
C GLY A 139 -14.93 11.97 -25.40
N ASP A 140 -15.29 13.16 -25.86
CA ASP A 140 -14.89 13.67 -27.18
C ASP A 140 -13.38 13.90 -27.33
N PHE A 141 -12.63 13.91 -26.22
CA PHE A 141 -11.17 14.02 -26.26
C PHE A 141 -10.48 12.90 -27.02
N ILE A 142 -11.15 11.75 -27.23
CA ILE A 142 -10.62 10.67 -28.07
C ILE A 142 -10.23 11.14 -29.48
N ASN A 143 -10.87 12.21 -29.99
CA ASN A 143 -10.61 12.77 -31.32
C ASN A 143 -9.53 13.86 -31.32
N HIS A 144 -8.92 14.16 -30.17
CA HIS A 144 -7.86 15.15 -30.05
C HIS A 144 -6.48 14.50 -29.84
N PRO A 145 -5.39 15.16 -30.26
CA PRO A 145 -4.02 14.69 -30.02
C PRO A 145 -3.75 14.42 -28.55
N VAL A 146 -3.10 13.29 -28.21
CA VAL A 146 -2.90 12.92 -26.79
C VAL A 146 -1.99 13.87 -26.02
N LYS A 147 -1.18 14.70 -26.69
CA LYS A 147 -0.37 15.75 -26.04
C LYS A 147 -1.18 16.79 -25.26
N ILE A 148 -2.49 16.93 -25.53
CA ILE A 148 -3.36 17.84 -24.77
C ILE A 148 -4.14 17.13 -23.66
N PHE A 149 -3.95 15.81 -23.49
CA PHE A 149 -4.63 15.06 -22.45
C PHE A 149 -4.05 15.42 -21.08
N SER A 150 -4.89 15.41 -20.05
CA SER A 150 -4.37 15.35 -18.69
C SER A 150 -3.67 14.02 -18.45
N SER A 151 -2.78 13.97 -17.45
CA SER A 151 -2.14 12.71 -17.01
C SER A 151 -3.17 11.62 -16.68
N GLY A 152 -4.30 12.00 -16.07
CA GLY A 152 -5.40 11.08 -15.77
C GLY A 152 -6.09 10.54 -17.02
N MET A 153 -6.41 11.38 -18.01
CA MET A 153 -7.01 10.91 -19.28
C MET A 153 -6.08 9.98 -20.04
N TYR A 154 -4.80 10.33 -20.05
CA TYR A 154 -3.75 9.54 -20.69
C TYR A 154 -3.61 8.16 -20.02
N ALA A 155 -3.51 8.12 -18.70
CA ALA A 155 -3.48 6.88 -17.92
C ALA A 155 -4.75 6.04 -18.13
N ARG A 156 -5.91 6.68 -18.15
CA ARG A 156 -7.20 6.02 -18.38
C ARG A 156 -7.25 5.34 -19.73
N LEU A 157 -6.86 6.04 -20.80
CA LEU A 157 -6.86 5.45 -22.15
C LEU A 157 -5.84 4.31 -22.26
N ALA A 158 -4.62 4.51 -21.75
CA ALA A 158 -3.57 3.48 -21.77
C ALA A 158 -4.01 2.20 -21.06
N PHE A 159 -4.57 2.33 -19.84
CA PHE A 159 -5.10 1.19 -19.11
C PHE A 159 -6.28 0.53 -19.83
N SER A 160 -7.16 1.32 -20.45
CA SER A 160 -8.34 0.80 -21.16
C SER A 160 -7.94 -0.08 -22.34
N VAL A 161 -6.90 0.31 -23.09
CA VAL A 161 -6.37 -0.54 -24.16
C VAL A 161 -5.87 -1.86 -23.58
N VAL A 162 -5.02 -1.81 -22.55
CA VAL A 162 -4.46 -3.02 -21.92
C VAL A 162 -5.54 -3.93 -21.32
N ALA A 163 -6.61 -3.36 -20.77
CA ALA A 163 -7.72 -4.13 -20.23
C ALA A 163 -8.51 -4.93 -21.27
N HIS A 164 -8.37 -4.60 -22.57
CA HIS A 164 -9.11 -5.21 -23.67
C HIS A 164 -8.22 -5.95 -24.68
N VAL A 165 -6.94 -6.18 -24.38
CA VAL A 165 -6.08 -7.06 -25.18
C VAL A 165 -6.11 -8.50 -24.63
N ASP A 166 -5.85 -9.46 -25.52
CA ASP A 166 -5.76 -10.87 -25.13
C ASP A 166 -4.38 -11.15 -24.53
N ALA A 167 -4.25 -11.04 -23.20
CA ALA A 167 -2.99 -11.25 -22.49
C ALA A 167 -3.00 -12.54 -21.66
N ASP A 168 -1.93 -13.34 -21.76
CA ASP A 168 -1.67 -14.47 -20.85
C ASP A 168 -1.04 -13.98 -19.54
N ILE A 169 -0.19 -12.95 -19.66
CA ILE A 169 0.58 -12.34 -18.57
C ILE A 169 0.31 -10.84 -18.58
N LEU A 170 -0.22 -10.33 -17.48
CA LEU A 170 -0.44 -8.90 -17.27
C LEU A 170 0.59 -8.37 -16.28
N ILE A 171 1.29 -7.32 -16.68
CA ILE A 171 2.27 -6.62 -15.83
C ILE A 171 1.76 -5.22 -15.54
N ILE A 172 1.63 -4.92 -14.26
CA ILE A 172 1.15 -3.62 -13.78
C ILE A 172 2.25 -2.99 -12.93
N ASP A 173 2.76 -1.85 -13.39
CA ASP A 173 3.58 -0.96 -12.57
C ASP A 173 2.67 0.03 -11.80
N GLU A 174 3.23 0.73 -10.81
CA GLU A 174 2.64 1.62 -9.79
C GLU A 174 1.63 2.70 -10.26
N ILE A 175 1.36 2.74 -11.57
CA ILE A 175 0.57 3.71 -12.34
C ILE A 175 -0.93 3.70 -12.00
N LEU A 176 -1.45 2.70 -11.28
CA LEU A 176 -2.87 2.67 -10.89
C LEU A 176 -3.31 3.89 -10.07
N ALA A 177 -2.38 4.63 -9.47
CA ALA A 177 -2.65 5.81 -8.64
C ALA A 177 -2.93 7.12 -9.41
N VAL A 178 -2.76 7.16 -10.74
CA VAL A 178 -2.86 8.41 -11.54
C VAL A 178 -4.31 8.74 -11.97
N GLY A 179 -5.28 7.88 -11.63
CA GLY A 179 -6.70 8.07 -11.93
C GLY A 179 -7.53 8.65 -10.79
N ASP A 180 -8.77 9.03 -11.09
CA ASP A 180 -9.76 9.31 -10.04
C ASP A 180 -10.17 8.02 -9.29
N ALA A 181 -10.77 8.17 -8.11
CA ALA A 181 -11.14 7.03 -7.26
C ALA A 181 -12.12 6.06 -7.96
N ALA A 182 -13.03 6.57 -8.79
CA ALA A 182 -13.99 5.74 -9.51
C ALA A 182 -13.31 4.90 -10.59
N PHE A 183 -12.36 5.46 -11.32
CA PHE A 183 -11.56 4.74 -12.30
C PHE A 183 -10.63 3.73 -11.65
N THR A 184 -9.98 4.09 -10.53
CA THR A 184 -9.15 3.17 -9.74
C THR A 184 -9.94 1.94 -9.33
N GLN A 185 -11.18 2.11 -8.87
CA GLN A 185 -12.09 0.99 -8.55
C GLN A 185 -12.43 0.14 -9.79
N LYS A 186 -12.63 0.75 -10.97
CA LYS A 186 -12.81 -0.01 -12.23
C LYS A 186 -11.57 -0.85 -12.55
N CYS A 187 -10.37 -0.28 -12.43
CA CYS A 187 -9.11 -1.00 -12.63
C CYS A 187 -8.97 -2.18 -11.66
N MET A 188 -9.22 -1.96 -10.37
CA MET A 188 -9.15 -3.01 -9.37
C MET A 188 -10.13 -4.16 -9.65
N ARG A 189 -11.37 -3.85 -10.05
CA ARG A 189 -12.35 -4.87 -10.47
C ARG A 189 -11.84 -5.68 -11.66
N PHE A 190 -11.26 -5.01 -12.66
CA PHE A 190 -10.66 -5.70 -13.80
C PHE A 190 -9.51 -6.61 -13.35
N LEU A 191 -8.59 -6.14 -12.50
CA LEU A 191 -7.47 -6.96 -12.02
C LEU A 191 -7.92 -8.18 -11.23
N HIS A 192 -8.96 -8.03 -10.40
CA HIS A 192 -9.55 -9.17 -9.70
C HIS A 192 -10.13 -10.21 -10.67
N GLN A 193 -10.82 -9.78 -11.72
CA GLN A 193 -11.35 -10.67 -12.76
C GLN A 193 -10.24 -11.31 -13.60
N PHE A 194 -9.20 -10.54 -13.93
CA PHE A 194 -8.05 -11.04 -14.68
C PHE A 194 -7.30 -12.13 -13.90
N ARG A 195 -7.11 -11.96 -12.58
CA ARG A 195 -6.47 -12.95 -11.71
C ARG A 195 -7.16 -14.32 -11.74
N GLU A 196 -8.46 -14.40 -12.01
CA GLU A 196 -9.16 -15.69 -12.08
C GLU A 196 -8.77 -16.51 -13.32
N LYS A 197 -8.24 -15.88 -14.37
CA LYS A 197 -8.03 -16.49 -15.69
C LYS A 197 -6.60 -16.35 -16.23
N GLY A 198 -5.87 -15.32 -15.82
CA GLY A 198 -4.55 -14.96 -16.33
C GLY A 198 -3.49 -14.89 -15.23
N THR A 199 -2.26 -14.62 -15.65
CA THR A 199 -1.10 -14.52 -14.75
C THR A 199 -0.78 -13.05 -14.50
N LEU A 200 -0.74 -12.60 -13.24
CA LEU A 200 -0.57 -11.18 -12.90
C LEU A 200 0.77 -10.95 -12.18
N LEU A 201 1.59 -10.06 -12.72
CA LEU A 201 2.77 -9.53 -12.06
C LEU A 201 2.48 -8.08 -11.64
N PHE A 202 2.40 -7.85 -10.34
CA PHE A 202 2.00 -6.56 -9.78
C PHE A 202 3.17 -5.91 -9.06
N VAL A 203 3.53 -4.68 -9.44
CA VAL A 203 4.63 -3.95 -8.83
C VAL A 203 4.09 -2.72 -8.12
N SER A 204 4.40 -2.59 -6.84
CA SER A 204 3.96 -1.47 -6.02
C SER A 204 4.87 -1.32 -4.81
N HIS A 205 4.96 -0.10 -4.29
CA HIS A 205 5.52 0.17 -2.96
C HIS A 205 4.45 0.16 -1.85
N ASP A 206 3.16 0.16 -2.22
CA ASP A 206 2.04 0.04 -1.28
C ASP A 206 1.79 -1.43 -0.92
N THR A 207 2.20 -1.80 0.29
CA THR A 207 2.06 -3.15 0.82
C THR A 207 0.61 -3.58 1.02
N ALA A 208 -0.34 -2.65 1.22
CA ALA A 208 -1.75 -2.99 1.37
C ALA A 208 -2.34 -3.51 0.05
N SER A 209 -2.12 -2.79 -1.05
CA SER A 209 -2.53 -3.22 -2.39
C SER A 209 -1.90 -4.55 -2.79
N VAL A 210 -0.61 -4.74 -2.49
CA VAL A 210 0.11 -5.99 -2.77
C VAL A 210 -0.48 -7.15 -1.98
N THR A 211 -0.74 -6.96 -0.69
CA THR A 211 -1.30 -7.99 0.19
C THR A 211 -2.72 -8.40 -0.22
N ASN A 212 -3.51 -7.46 -0.74
CA ASN A 212 -4.87 -7.73 -1.20
C ASN A 212 -4.92 -8.43 -2.57
N LEU A 213 -4.02 -8.08 -3.48
CA LEU A 213 -4.00 -8.60 -4.86
C LEU A 213 -3.20 -9.89 -5.00
N CYS A 214 -2.07 -10.01 -4.31
CA CYS A 214 -1.05 -11.03 -4.55
C CYS A 214 -1.07 -12.14 -3.50
N ASN A 215 -0.77 -13.36 -3.94
CA ASN A 215 -0.64 -14.51 -3.04
C ASN A 215 0.81 -14.71 -2.60
N ARG A 216 1.75 -14.42 -3.51
CA ARG A 216 3.18 -14.52 -3.29
C ARG A 216 3.83 -13.18 -3.66
N VAL A 217 4.89 -12.82 -2.94
CA VAL A 217 5.61 -11.57 -3.16
C VAL A 217 7.11 -11.84 -3.23
N VAL A 218 7.79 -11.10 -4.09
CA VAL A 218 9.24 -11.02 -4.21
C VAL A 218 9.67 -9.66 -3.68
N TRP A 219 10.52 -9.67 -2.67
CA TRP A 219 11.17 -8.46 -2.19
C TRP A 219 12.53 -8.30 -2.87
N LEU A 220 12.62 -7.28 -3.72
CA LEU A 220 13.87 -6.84 -4.33
C LEU A 220 14.52 -5.72 -3.52
N ASP A 221 15.80 -5.90 -3.20
CA ASP A 221 16.62 -4.93 -2.48
C ASP A 221 17.97 -4.78 -3.18
N ASN A 222 18.32 -3.56 -3.59
CA ASN A 222 19.57 -3.25 -4.33
C ASN A 222 19.90 -4.23 -5.48
N GLY A 223 18.88 -4.65 -6.24
CA GLY A 223 19.06 -5.52 -7.40
C GLY A 223 19.11 -7.01 -7.09
N VAL A 224 19.06 -7.42 -5.82
CA VAL A 224 19.02 -8.83 -5.41
C VAL A 224 17.66 -9.19 -4.81
N VAL A 225 17.29 -10.47 -4.89
CA VAL A 225 16.13 -11.00 -4.19
C VAL A 225 16.50 -11.20 -2.72
N ARG A 226 15.84 -10.44 -1.85
CA ARG A 226 16.02 -10.56 -0.39
C ARG A 226 15.12 -11.63 0.21
N GLU A 227 13.88 -11.72 -0.27
CA GLU A 227 12.89 -12.67 0.23
C GLU A 227 11.84 -13.00 -0.83
N ILE A 228 11.36 -14.25 -0.84
CA ILE A 228 10.22 -14.70 -1.64
C ILE A 228 9.32 -15.55 -0.75
N GLY A 229 8.04 -15.20 -0.69
CA GLY A 229 7.13 -15.90 0.21
C GLY A 229 5.69 -15.40 0.13
N PRO A 230 4.82 -15.86 1.05
CA PRO A 230 3.44 -15.39 1.16
C PRO A 230 3.39 -13.86 1.30
N ALA A 231 2.44 -13.22 0.62
CA ALA A 231 2.39 -11.76 0.54
C ALA A 231 2.38 -11.06 1.90
N LYS A 232 1.62 -11.59 2.87
CA LYS A 232 1.53 -11.03 4.22
C LYS A 232 2.88 -11.02 4.95
N GLU A 233 3.59 -12.13 4.91
CA GLU A 233 4.87 -12.32 5.62
C GLU A 233 5.97 -11.44 5.00
N VAL A 234 6.12 -11.48 3.69
CA VAL A 234 7.14 -10.69 2.99
C VAL A 234 6.86 -9.18 3.10
N CYS A 235 5.60 -8.75 3.00
CA CYS A 235 5.24 -7.35 3.22
C CYS A 235 5.53 -6.89 4.66
N HIS A 236 5.27 -7.75 5.64
CA HIS A 236 5.58 -7.49 7.04
C HIS A 236 7.09 -7.32 7.26
N ASN A 237 7.91 -8.25 6.77
CA ASN A 237 9.37 -8.18 6.85
C ASN A 237 9.95 -6.97 6.11
N PHE A 238 9.38 -6.62 4.96
CA PHE A 238 9.75 -5.42 4.21
C PHE A 238 9.47 -4.14 5.00
N LEU A 239 8.28 -4.01 5.60
CA LEU A 239 7.95 -2.85 6.44
C LEU A 239 8.88 -2.77 7.65
N ALA A 240 9.12 -3.89 8.34
CA ALA A 240 10.05 -3.96 9.46
C ALA A 240 11.45 -3.42 9.08
N ALA A 241 11.98 -3.82 7.93
CA ALA A 241 13.27 -3.33 7.46
C ALA A 241 13.26 -1.84 7.06
N LEU A 242 12.16 -1.33 6.50
CA LEU A 242 12.04 0.11 6.22
C LEU A 242 12.10 0.95 7.50
N TYR A 243 11.45 0.49 8.58
CA TYR A 243 11.50 1.17 9.88
C TYR A 243 12.94 1.20 10.43
N HIS A 244 13.64 0.07 10.43
CA HIS A 244 15.03 -0.01 10.89
C HIS A 244 16.02 0.86 10.10
N GLU A 245 15.79 1.11 8.81
CA GLU A 245 16.69 1.95 8.00
C GLU A 245 16.39 3.46 8.11
N GLN A 246 15.14 3.84 8.38
CA GLN A 246 14.79 5.24 8.64
C GLN A 246 15.51 5.79 9.89
N GLU A 247 15.85 4.92 10.85
CA GLU A 247 16.66 5.24 12.03
C GLU A 247 18.05 5.84 11.68
N ASN A 248 18.62 5.51 10.50
CA ASN A 248 19.97 5.93 10.10
C ASN A 248 20.03 7.18 9.23
N THR A 249 18.89 7.70 8.72
CA THR A 249 18.90 8.77 7.71
C THR A 249 18.03 9.97 8.07
N ASN A 250 18.71 10.99 8.60
CA ASN A 250 18.40 12.43 8.54
C ASN A 250 17.43 13.10 9.52
N THR A 251 18.06 14.02 10.27
CA THR A 251 17.70 15.42 10.48
C THR A 251 16.76 16.05 9.44
N PHE A 252 15.49 16.26 9.80
CA PHE A 252 14.64 17.28 9.18
C PHE A 252 13.77 17.93 10.26
N ARG A 253 13.90 19.25 10.47
CA ARG A 253 13.14 20.03 11.45
C ARG A 253 12.16 20.93 10.72
N ILE A 254 10.87 20.80 10.99
CA ILE A 254 9.83 21.76 10.61
C ILE A 254 9.49 22.60 11.85
N GLY A 255 9.76 23.91 11.79
CA GLY A 255 9.48 24.86 12.87
C GLY A 255 8.10 25.53 12.70
N GLY A 256 7.39 25.66 13.82
CA GLY A 256 6.13 26.42 13.92
C GLY A 256 5.31 25.96 15.13
N SER A 257 5.11 26.85 16.12
CA SER A 257 4.29 26.56 17.29
C SER A 257 2.93 27.23 17.12
N ARG A 258 1.90 26.44 16.83
CA ARG A 258 0.51 26.92 16.89
C ARG A 258 0.09 26.88 18.35
N LYS A 259 -0.25 28.04 18.93
CA LYS A 259 -0.85 28.09 20.28
C LYS A 259 -2.09 27.19 20.28
N ALA A 260 -2.10 26.21 21.19
CA ALA A 260 -3.24 25.33 21.40
C ALA A 260 -4.48 26.16 21.77
N PRO A 261 -5.64 25.92 21.14
CA PRO A 261 -6.91 26.44 21.67
C PRO A 261 -7.10 25.89 23.08
N THR A 262 -7.21 26.80 24.05
CA THR A 262 -7.73 26.47 25.38
C THR A 262 -9.23 26.34 25.27
N ASP A 263 -9.72 25.15 24.97
CA ASP A 263 -11.14 24.85 25.14
C ASP A 263 -11.31 23.57 25.95
N ARG A 264 -12.20 23.65 26.94
CA ARG A 264 -12.56 22.54 27.82
C ARG A 264 -13.09 21.40 26.94
N ALA A 265 -12.50 20.22 27.05
CA ALA A 265 -12.96 19.02 26.36
C ALA A 265 -14.44 18.75 26.72
N MET A 266 -15.36 19.20 25.87
CA MET A 266 -16.74 18.75 25.90
C MET A 266 -16.73 17.26 25.56
N ARG A 267 -17.38 16.45 26.39
CA ARG A 267 -17.65 15.06 26.04
C ARG A 267 -18.47 15.07 24.75
N VAL A 268 -17.86 14.63 23.66
CA VAL A 268 -18.52 14.48 22.36
C VAL A 268 -19.53 13.33 22.52
N LYS A 269 -20.80 13.62 22.78
CA LYS A 269 -21.86 12.60 22.80
C LYS A 269 -22.72 12.80 21.56
N ASP A 270 -22.77 11.80 20.68
CA ASP A 270 -23.71 11.83 19.57
C ASP A 270 -25.13 11.84 20.13
N PRO A 271 -25.96 12.86 19.84
CA PRO A 271 -27.32 12.94 20.37
C PRO A 271 -28.18 11.77 19.89
N ARG A 272 -27.79 11.09 18.81
CA ARG A 272 -28.47 9.92 18.26
C ARG A 272 -27.99 8.60 18.87
N SER A 273 -26.97 8.59 19.73
CA SER A 273 -26.36 7.36 20.27
C SER A 273 -27.39 6.35 20.79
N GLU A 274 -28.34 6.78 21.63
CA GLU A 274 -29.41 5.91 22.15
C GLU A 274 -30.35 5.40 21.04
N MET A 275 -30.69 6.26 20.08
CA MET A 275 -31.54 5.87 18.94
C MET A 275 -30.83 4.85 18.04
N LEU A 276 -29.54 5.04 17.78
CA LEU A 276 -28.73 4.14 16.96
C LEU A 276 -28.57 2.78 17.63
N LYS A 277 -28.29 2.74 18.94
CA LYS A 277 -28.19 1.52 19.75
C LYS A 277 -29.47 0.68 19.71
N ASN A 278 -30.63 1.33 19.70
CA ASN A 278 -31.92 0.65 19.65
C ASN A 278 -32.42 0.37 18.22
N SER A 279 -31.58 0.56 17.20
CA SER A 279 -31.94 0.36 15.79
C SER A 279 -31.26 -0.85 15.17
N SER A 280 -31.79 -1.33 14.04
CA SER A 280 -31.12 -2.36 13.22
C SER A 280 -29.83 -1.87 12.54
N ARG A 281 -29.48 -0.59 12.69
CA ARG A 281 -28.24 0.03 12.20
C ARG A 281 -27.30 0.45 13.34
N ARG A 282 -27.45 -0.21 14.50
CA ARG A 282 -26.49 -0.15 15.61
C ARG A 282 -25.07 -0.38 15.08
N ASN A 283 -24.06 0.18 15.75
CA ASN A 283 -22.67 -0.09 15.40
C ASN A 283 -22.06 -1.09 16.37
N GLU A 284 -22.55 -2.33 16.32
CA GLU A 284 -22.19 -3.38 17.28
C GLU A 284 -20.89 -4.07 16.87
N LEU A 285 -19.93 -4.08 17.79
CA LEU A 285 -18.63 -4.71 17.67
C LEU A 285 -18.53 -5.92 18.60
N GLU A 286 -18.01 -7.02 18.10
CA GLU A 286 -17.54 -8.18 18.86
C GLU A 286 -16.01 -8.11 18.97
N ILE A 287 -15.48 -8.16 20.19
CA ILE A 287 -14.04 -8.14 20.46
C ILE A 287 -13.56 -9.56 20.73
N PHE A 288 -12.44 -9.93 20.12
CA PHE A 288 -11.73 -11.17 20.39
C PHE A 288 -10.57 -10.93 21.36
N ASP A 289 -10.19 -11.98 22.09
CA ASP A 289 -9.11 -11.91 23.06
C ASP A 289 -7.75 -11.62 22.39
N PHE A 290 -6.84 -11.07 23.19
CA PHE A 290 -5.46 -10.87 22.78
C PHE A 290 -4.77 -12.19 22.46
N ASP A 291 -4.13 -12.29 21.29
CA ASP A 291 -3.33 -13.45 20.91
C ASP A 291 -1.84 -13.18 21.15
N PRO A 292 -1.23 -13.76 22.20
CA PRO A 292 0.21 -13.60 22.46
C PRO A 292 1.10 -14.27 21.41
N ASN A 293 0.54 -15.11 20.53
CA ASN A 293 1.26 -15.79 19.46
C ASN A 293 1.08 -15.11 18.09
N ALA A 294 0.40 -13.97 18.03
CA ALA A 294 0.26 -13.20 16.79
C ALA A 294 1.64 -12.82 16.21
N PRO A 295 1.76 -12.70 14.87
CA PRO A 295 3.02 -12.31 14.23
C PRO A 295 3.58 -11.02 14.80
N TRP A 296 4.88 -11.02 15.12
CA TRP A 296 5.55 -9.90 15.76
C TRP A 296 7.01 -9.75 15.30
N PHE A 297 7.55 -8.55 15.42
CA PHE A 297 8.96 -8.24 15.18
C PHE A 297 9.50 -7.17 16.15
N GLY A 298 10.82 -7.04 16.27
CA GLY A 298 11.51 -6.05 17.10
C GLY A 298 12.73 -6.62 17.84
N GLU A 299 13.53 -5.74 18.43
CA GLU A 299 14.80 -6.06 19.11
C GLU A 299 14.65 -6.83 20.43
N ARG A 300 13.42 -7.02 20.93
CA ARG A 300 13.13 -7.66 22.23
C ARG A 300 13.77 -6.96 23.43
N GLY A 301 14.00 -5.65 23.40
CA GLY A 301 14.35 -4.91 24.62
C GLY A 301 13.21 -4.82 25.64
N ALA A 302 11.98 -5.07 25.18
CA ALA A 302 10.76 -5.12 25.97
C ALA A 302 9.75 -6.03 25.27
N SER A 303 8.80 -6.58 26.02
CA SER A 303 7.74 -7.42 25.48
C SER A 303 6.35 -6.98 25.90
N ILE A 304 5.43 -6.93 24.95
CA ILE A 304 4.00 -6.75 25.20
C ILE A 304 3.45 -8.07 25.79
N LEU A 305 2.84 -7.97 26.96
CA LEU A 305 2.24 -9.09 27.67
C LEU A 305 0.74 -9.20 27.43
N GLU A 306 0.08 -8.06 27.21
CA GLU A 306 -1.37 -7.99 27.08
C GLU A 306 -1.75 -6.70 26.36
N VAL A 307 -2.77 -6.82 25.50
CA VAL A 307 -3.53 -5.69 24.98
C VAL A 307 -4.97 -5.93 25.34
N ALA A 308 -5.65 -4.94 25.92
CA ALA A 308 -7.02 -5.10 26.39
C ALA A 308 -7.87 -3.85 26.13
N LEU A 309 -9.13 -4.06 25.79
CA LEU A 309 -10.15 -3.01 25.72
C LEU A 309 -11.07 -3.11 26.94
N SER A 310 -11.25 -1.99 27.63
CA SER A 310 -12.15 -1.89 28.78
C SER A 310 -13.10 -0.71 28.69
N ASP A 311 -14.23 -0.82 29.38
CA ASP A 311 -15.17 0.29 29.55
C ASP A 311 -14.67 1.36 30.53
N GLN A 312 -15.50 2.38 30.78
CA GLN A 312 -15.24 3.44 31.76
C GLN A 312 -15.14 2.96 33.22
N HIS A 313 -15.58 1.74 33.51
CA HIS A 313 -15.51 1.11 34.83
C HIS A 313 -14.31 0.16 34.96
N GLY A 314 -13.54 -0.04 33.88
CA GLY A 314 -12.39 -0.94 33.83
C GLY A 314 -12.76 -2.41 33.58
N SER A 315 -14.00 -2.70 33.20
CA SER A 315 -14.44 -4.06 32.86
C SER A 315 -14.01 -4.38 31.43
N LEU A 316 -13.45 -5.58 31.22
CA LEU A 316 -13.10 -6.07 29.89
C LEU A 316 -14.34 -6.17 29.01
N LEU A 317 -14.22 -5.72 27.77
CA LEU A 317 -15.30 -5.71 26.79
C LEU A 317 -15.20 -6.92 25.87
N THR A 318 -16.26 -7.72 25.77
CA THR A 318 -16.43 -8.74 24.72
C THR A 318 -17.29 -8.22 23.56
N THR A 319 -18.12 -7.23 23.84
CA THR A 319 -18.94 -6.52 22.85
C THR A 319 -19.00 -5.04 23.20
N LEU A 320 -19.02 -4.16 22.20
CA LEU A 320 -19.25 -2.73 22.41
C LEU A 320 -20.00 -2.06 21.27
N ASP A 321 -20.43 -0.82 21.50
CA ASP A 321 -20.93 0.04 20.44
C ASP A 321 -19.90 1.07 19.97
N GLY A 322 -19.83 1.29 18.66
CA GLY A 322 -19.20 2.49 18.13
C GLY A 322 -19.79 3.76 18.78
N GLY A 323 -18.95 4.77 18.98
CA GLY A 323 -19.30 6.00 19.68
C GLY A 323 -19.20 5.91 21.21
N GLU A 324 -18.93 4.74 21.79
CA GLU A 324 -18.66 4.61 23.22
C GLU A 324 -17.24 5.04 23.59
N GLU A 325 -17.08 5.49 24.83
CA GLU A 325 -15.76 5.78 25.38
C GLU A 325 -15.14 4.50 25.93
N ILE A 326 -13.95 4.19 25.45
CA ILE A 326 -13.20 2.99 25.82
C ILE A 326 -11.79 3.35 26.26
N THR A 327 -11.16 2.40 26.96
CA THR A 327 -9.74 2.46 27.27
C THR A 327 -9.03 1.26 26.67
N LEU A 328 -8.05 1.53 25.80
CA LEU A 328 -7.10 0.55 25.31
C LEU A 328 -5.88 0.54 26.23
N THR A 329 -5.60 -0.61 26.84
CA THR A 329 -4.44 -0.81 27.72
C THR A 329 -3.42 -1.71 27.03
N ILE A 330 -2.16 -1.26 26.97
CA ILE A 330 -1.02 -2.08 26.54
C ILE A 330 -0.14 -2.30 27.76
N ARG A 331 0.04 -3.55 28.18
CA ARG A 331 0.92 -3.93 29.29
C ARG A 331 2.19 -4.56 28.75
N CYS A 332 3.33 -4.12 29.27
CA CYS A 332 4.65 -4.58 28.85
C CYS A 332 5.50 -5.01 30.04
N VAL A 333 6.56 -5.78 29.75
CA VAL A 333 7.68 -6.04 30.64
C VAL A 333 8.98 -5.66 29.94
N SER A 334 9.91 -5.06 30.68
CA SER A 334 11.25 -4.73 30.18
C SER A 334 12.15 -5.96 30.21
N GLU A 335 12.87 -6.24 29.13
CA GLU A 335 13.90 -7.29 29.07
C GLU A 335 15.32 -6.71 29.21
N ARG A 336 15.46 -5.41 28.95
CA ARG A 336 16.64 -4.59 29.29
C ARG A 336 16.19 -3.23 29.86
N PRO A 337 17.09 -2.43 30.46
CA PRO A 337 16.76 -1.05 30.80
C PRO A 337 16.35 -0.26 29.55
N LEU A 338 15.27 0.52 29.65
CA LEU A 338 14.75 1.35 28.55
C LEU A 338 14.77 2.83 28.94
N ALA A 339 15.27 3.67 28.05
CA ALA A 339 15.22 5.12 28.16
C ALA A 339 14.16 5.68 27.20
N ARG A 340 13.13 6.37 27.73
CA ARG A 340 12.03 6.96 26.95
C ARG A 340 11.24 5.89 26.15
N PRO A 341 10.58 4.95 26.84
CA PRO A 341 9.72 3.98 26.17
C PRO A 341 8.51 4.69 25.54
N ILE A 342 8.19 4.29 24.31
CA ILE A 342 7.03 4.74 23.54
C ILE A 342 6.14 3.52 23.34
N LEU A 343 4.94 3.54 23.90
CA LEU A 343 3.90 2.55 23.57
C LEU A 343 2.95 3.19 22.56
N GLY A 344 2.50 2.43 21.58
CA GLY A 344 1.56 2.91 20.58
C GLY A 344 0.65 1.82 20.08
N PHE A 345 -0.43 2.23 19.42
CA PHE A 345 -1.35 1.33 18.75
C PHE A 345 -1.84 1.92 17.43
N TYR A 346 -2.25 1.05 16.53
CA TYR A 346 -3.01 1.42 15.34
C TYR A 346 -4.17 0.45 15.15
N VAL A 347 -5.29 0.96 14.64
CA VAL A 347 -6.41 0.14 14.18
C VAL A 347 -6.35 0.06 12.67
N LYS A 348 -6.41 -1.16 12.12
CA LYS A 348 -6.45 -1.43 10.68
C LYS A 348 -7.68 -2.23 10.29
N ASP A 349 -8.08 -2.11 9.03
CA ASP A 349 -9.11 -2.96 8.44
C ASP A 349 -8.54 -4.29 7.92
N ARG A 350 -9.41 -5.18 7.42
CA ARG A 350 -9.02 -6.46 6.81
C ARG A 350 -8.09 -6.34 5.59
N LEU A 351 -7.99 -5.16 4.98
CA LEU A 351 -7.11 -4.89 3.83
C LEU A 351 -5.74 -4.41 4.29
N GLY A 352 -5.52 -4.24 5.61
CA GLY A 352 -4.29 -3.70 6.18
C GLY A 352 -4.22 -2.18 6.15
N GLN A 353 -5.31 -1.48 5.85
CA GLN A 353 -5.33 -0.03 5.83
C GLN A 353 -5.44 0.53 7.25
N TYR A 354 -4.50 1.41 7.61
CA TYR A 354 -4.54 2.14 8.89
C TYR A 354 -5.72 3.13 8.94
N LEU A 355 -6.53 3.04 9.98
CA LEU A 355 -7.70 3.90 10.19
C LEU A 355 -7.38 5.05 11.15
N PHE A 356 -6.84 4.71 12.32
CA PHE A 356 -6.39 5.66 13.34
C PHE A 356 -5.44 4.96 14.30
N GLY A 357 -4.71 5.75 15.09
CA GLY A 357 -3.76 5.25 16.08
C GLY A 357 -3.08 6.41 16.78
N ASP A 358 -2.43 6.12 17.89
CA ASP A 358 -1.67 7.11 18.66
C ASP A 358 -0.56 6.42 19.46
N ASN A 359 0.31 7.20 20.07
CA ASN A 359 1.38 6.72 20.92
C ASN A 359 1.67 7.67 22.10
N THR A 360 2.47 7.19 23.05
CA THR A 360 2.75 7.93 24.28
C THR A 360 3.79 9.04 24.13
N TYR A 361 4.44 9.20 22.97
CA TYR A 361 5.62 10.08 22.83
C TYR A 361 5.28 11.55 23.10
N LEU A 362 4.33 12.14 22.37
CA LEU A 362 4.06 13.57 22.46
C LEU A 362 3.59 14.01 23.86
N THR A 363 2.88 13.12 24.56
CA THR A 363 2.38 13.32 25.94
C THR A 363 3.52 13.30 26.97
N TYR A 364 4.57 12.50 26.74
CA TYR A 364 5.68 12.35 27.69
C TYR A 364 7.04 12.84 27.16
N ARG A 365 7.06 13.62 26.07
CA ARG A 365 8.30 14.09 25.43
C ARG A 365 9.23 14.84 26.41
N ASP A 366 8.64 15.58 27.33
CA ASP A 366 9.33 16.44 28.30
C ASP A 366 9.49 15.77 29.68
N VAL A 367 9.10 14.50 29.80
CA VAL A 367 9.20 13.71 31.03
C VAL A 367 10.18 12.57 30.79
N GLU A 368 11.36 12.66 31.40
CA GLU A 368 12.28 11.52 31.39
C GLU A 368 11.68 10.35 32.17
N ARG A 369 11.37 9.29 31.43
CA ARG A 369 10.94 8.01 31.97
C ARG A 369 11.96 6.95 31.58
N SER A 370 12.60 6.37 32.59
CA SER A 370 13.38 5.14 32.45
C SER A 370 12.60 3.98 33.05
N ILE A 371 12.73 2.82 32.44
CA ILE A 371 12.19 1.56 32.94
C ILE A 371 13.37 0.64 33.23
N GLU A 372 13.39 0.06 34.43
CA GLU A 372 14.41 -0.90 34.83
C GLU A 372 14.16 -2.27 34.19
N GLU A 373 15.22 -3.07 34.05
CA GLU A 373 15.10 -4.46 33.58
C GLU A 373 14.14 -5.26 34.46
N GLY A 374 13.28 -6.08 33.84
CA GLY A 374 12.26 -6.87 34.54
C GLY A 374 11.05 -6.08 35.05
N GLN A 375 11.07 -4.75 34.97
CA GLN A 375 9.96 -3.92 35.43
C GLN A 375 8.76 -4.05 34.49
N ARG A 376 7.56 -4.15 35.07
CA ARG A 376 6.28 -4.09 34.34
C ARG A 376 5.77 -2.66 34.28
N PHE A 377 5.23 -2.28 33.12
CA PHE A 377 4.69 -0.95 32.87
C PHE A 377 3.56 -1.03 31.84
N GLN A 378 2.77 0.03 31.75
CA GLN A 378 1.62 0.06 30.84
C GLN A 378 1.32 1.46 30.33
N ALA A 379 0.66 1.53 29.18
CA ALA A 379 0.01 2.72 28.66
C ALA A 379 -1.50 2.50 28.56
N MET A 380 -2.28 3.55 28.82
CA MET A 380 -3.74 3.54 28.73
C MET A 380 -4.18 4.68 27.82
N PHE A 381 -4.82 4.32 26.71
CA PHE A 381 -5.36 5.25 25.73
C PHE A 381 -6.88 5.30 25.90
N ARG A 382 -7.38 6.40 26.46
CA ARG A 382 -8.81 6.62 26.62
C ARG A 382 -9.32 7.49 25.49
N PHE A 383 -10.26 6.99 24.71
CA PHE A 383 -10.82 7.69 23.56
C PHE A 383 -12.26 7.25 23.29
N GLN A 384 -12.97 8.04 22.51
CA GLN A 384 -14.26 7.65 21.97
C GLN A 384 -14.04 6.85 20.69
N LEU A 385 -14.51 5.60 20.67
CA LEU A 385 -14.40 4.76 19.49
C LEU A 385 -15.20 5.40 18.34
N PRO A 386 -14.63 5.63 17.15
CA PRO A 386 -15.40 6.08 16.00
C PRO A 386 -16.43 5.02 15.59
N TYR A 387 -17.43 5.41 14.82
CA TYR A 387 -18.28 4.43 14.17
C TYR A 387 -17.51 3.76 13.03
N LEU A 388 -17.60 2.45 12.89
CA LEU A 388 -16.88 1.71 11.84
C LEU A 388 -17.86 1.06 10.86
N PRO A 389 -17.54 0.97 9.56
CA PRO A 389 -18.30 0.15 8.63
C PRO A 389 -18.37 -1.33 9.07
N THR A 390 -19.33 -2.08 8.54
CA THR A 390 -19.39 -3.55 8.76
C THR A 390 -18.13 -4.21 8.18
N GLY A 391 -17.45 -5.03 8.97
CA GLY A 391 -16.20 -5.66 8.56
C GLY A 391 -15.37 -6.21 9.72
N ASP A 392 -14.21 -6.76 9.35
CA ASP A 392 -13.18 -7.24 10.28
C ASP A 392 -12.07 -6.21 10.41
N TYR A 393 -11.59 -6.05 11.65
CA TYR A 393 -10.56 -5.10 12.02
C TYR A 393 -9.58 -5.74 13.01
N SER A 394 -8.38 -5.19 13.09
CA SER A 394 -7.43 -5.56 14.12
C SER A 394 -6.65 -4.37 14.67
N VAL A 395 -6.16 -4.56 15.90
CA VAL A 395 -5.33 -3.62 16.64
C VAL A 395 -3.89 -4.07 16.55
N ILE A 396 -3.03 -3.21 16.03
CA ILE A 396 -1.58 -3.29 16.20
C ILE A 396 -1.23 -2.70 17.56
N ALA A 397 -0.31 -3.33 18.27
CA ALA A 397 0.32 -2.77 19.47
C ALA A 397 1.84 -2.81 19.33
N ALA A 398 2.49 -1.73 19.71
CA ALA A 398 3.94 -1.60 19.58
C ALA A 398 4.58 -0.95 20.80
N ILE A 399 5.81 -1.38 21.10
CA ILE A 399 6.72 -0.71 22.00
C ILE A 399 8.04 -0.41 21.31
N ALA A 400 8.46 0.85 21.44
CA ALA A 400 9.75 1.35 20.98
C ALA A 400 10.46 2.13 22.09
N GLU A 401 11.71 2.50 21.87
CA GLU A 401 12.53 3.29 22.78
C GLU A 401 13.21 4.43 22.00
N GLY A 402 13.06 5.68 22.44
CA GLY A 402 13.74 6.83 21.83
C GLY A 402 12.81 7.98 21.45
N THR A 403 12.89 8.45 20.20
CA THR A 403 12.01 9.48 19.62
C THR A 403 11.36 8.94 18.34
N PRO A 404 10.23 9.51 17.86
CA PRO A 404 9.59 9.06 16.62
C PRO A 404 10.54 9.07 15.41
N GLU A 405 11.53 9.95 15.41
CA GLU A 405 12.54 10.08 14.36
C GLU A 405 13.72 9.12 14.53
N ASN A 406 13.98 8.65 15.74
CA ASN A 406 15.05 7.71 16.05
C ASN A 406 14.62 6.86 17.26
N HIS A 407 13.98 5.73 16.99
CA HIS A 407 13.54 4.80 18.01
C HIS A 407 13.94 3.38 17.67
N ALA A 408 14.42 2.63 18.66
CA ALA A 408 14.59 1.20 18.53
C ALA A 408 13.25 0.52 18.80
N LEU A 409 12.71 -0.19 17.81
CA LEU A 409 11.47 -0.95 17.97
C LEU A 409 11.75 -2.27 18.72
N HIS A 410 11.09 -2.47 19.86
CA HIS A 410 11.33 -3.63 20.74
C HIS A 410 10.38 -4.79 20.48
N HIS A 411 9.09 -4.49 20.35
CA HIS A 411 8.07 -5.51 20.09
C HIS A 411 6.87 -4.85 19.42
N TRP A 412 6.60 -5.24 18.19
CA TRP A 412 5.45 -4.84 17.39
C TRP A 412 4.60 -6.08 17.10
N ILE A 413 3.35 -6.10 17.54
CA ILE A 413 2.38 -7.18 17.31
C ILE A 413 1.34 -6.68 16.31
N ASP A 414 1.27 -7.32 15.14
CA ASP A 414 0.48 -6.80 14.02
C ASP A 414 -1.03 -6.99 14.20
N ASP A 415 -1.44 -8.06 14.88
CA ASP A 415 -2.84 -8.43 15.08
C ASP A 415 -3.11 -8.75 16.55
N ALA A 416 -2.75 -7.81 17.43
CA ALA A 416 -2.82 -8.01 18.88
C ALA A 416 -4.25 -8.28 19.37
N ILE A 417 -5.25 -7.55 18.86
CA ILE A 417 -6.67 -7.79 19.13
C ILE A 417 -7.41 -7.81 17.80
N PHE A 418 -8.33 -8.74 17.60
CA PHE A 418 -9.31 -8.68 16.52
C PHE A 418 -10.64 -8.15 17.03
N PHE A 419 -11.37 -7.45 16.17
CA PHE A 419 -12.79 -7.20 16.43
C PHE A 419 -13.58 -7.14 15.11
N ARG A 420 -14.86 -7.52 15.20
CA ARG A 420 -15.78 -7.58 14.07
C ARG A 420 -16.95 -6.65 14.29
N VAL A 421 -17.22 -5.80 13.31
CA VAL A 421 -18.42 -4.96 13.28
C VAL A 421 -19.54 -5.72 12.57
N HIS A 422 -20.57 -6.11 13.30
CA HIS A 422 -21.70 -6.89 12.77
C HIS A 422 -22.72 -6.02 12.03
N SER A 423 -22.97 -4.82 12.54
CA SER A 423 -23.92 -3.86 11.98
C SER A 423 -23.34 -2.45 12.03
N SER A 424 -23.77 -1.58 11.11
CA SER A 424 -23.35 -0.18 11.10
C SER A 424 -24.33 0.71 10.35
N HIS A 425 -24.45 1.96 10.82
CA HIS A 425 -25.11 3.03 10.07
C HIS A 425 -24.15 3.82 9.17
N VAL A 426 -22.84 3.55 9.24
CA VAL A 426 -21.83 4.19 8.39
C VAL A 426 -22.00 3.68 6.97
N ALA A 427 -22.57 4.51 6.10
CA ALA A 427 -22.90 4.12 4.73
C ALA A 427 -21.69 4.10 3.78
N ARG A 428 -20.74 5.04 3.96
CA ARG A 428 -19.53 5.21 3.14
C ARG A 428 -18.41 5.85 3.96
N GLY A 429 -17.16 5.62 3.54
CA GLY A 429 -15.96 6.14 4.20
C GLY A 429 -15.21 5.07 5.01
N LEU A 430 -14.05 5.44 5.53
CA LEU A 430 -13.20 4.55 6.34
C LEU A 430 -13.68 4.48 7.80
N ILE A 431 -14.10 5.63 8.35
CA ILE A 431 -14.67 5.77 9.69
C ILE A 431 -15.85 6.75 9.66
N GLY A 432 -16.78 6.58 10.58
CA GLY A 432 -17.84 7.53 10.91
C GLY A 432 -17.49 8.29 12.19
N ILE A 433 -17.76 9.59 12.19
CA ILE A 433 -17.46 10.47 13.32
C ILE A 433 -18.75 10.73 14.11
N PRO A 434 -18.72 10.68 15.46
CA PRO A 434 -19.84 11.12 16.30
C PRO A 434 -20.24 12.57 15.99
N MET A 435 -21.54 12.79 15.71
CA MET A 435 -22.04 14.13 15.39
C MET A 435 -22.33 14.91 16.67
N LEU A 436 -21.93 16.18 16.75
CA LEU A 436 -22.28 17.05 17.89
C LEU A 436 -23.71 17.59 17.78
N ALA A 437 -24.16 17.91 16.57
CA ALA A 437 -25.51 18.34 16.25
C ALA A 437 -25.84 17.99 14.78
N ILE A 438 -27.13 17.80 14.48
CA ILE A 438 -27.65 17.71 13.11
C ILE A 438 -28.87 18.61 13.07
N GLU A 439 -28.78 19.68 12.30
CA GLU A 439 -29.86 20.67 12.14
C GLU A 439 -30.32 20.66 10.68
N PHE A 440 -31.62 20.71 10.47
CA PHE A 440 -32.23 20.79 9.15
C PHE A 440 -33.18 21.98 9.13
N GLU A 441 -32.77 23.05 8.44
CA GLU A 441 -33.58 24.25 8.27
C GLU A 441 -34.25 24.23 6.89
N SER A 442 -35.57 24.39 6.87
CA SER A 442 -36.31 24.62 5.63
C SER A 442 -36.91 26.03 5.66
N SER A 443 -36.35 26.95 4.88
CA SER A 443 -37.02 28.22 4.57
C SER A 443 -37.76 28.08 3.23
N VAL A 444 -39.06 28.38 3.24
CA VAL A 444 -39.79 28.63 1.99
C VAL A 444 -39.28 29.98 1.49
N MET A 445 -38.34 29.99 0.53
CA MET A 445 -38.03 31.23 -0.18
C MET A 445 -39.31 31.66 -0.92
N PRO A 446 -39.92 32.82 -0.62
CA PRO A 446 -41.01 33.31 -1.45
C PRO A 446 -40.46 33.52 -2.85
N TYR A 447 -41.07 32.87 -3.84
CA TYR A 447 -40.88 33.23 -5.24
C TYR A 447 -41.17 34.73 -5.35
N ALA A 448 -40.19 35.51 -5.79
CA ALA A 448 -40.42 36.90 -6.14
C ALA A 448 -41.51 36.92 -7.22
N SER A 449 -42.72 37.33 -6.85
CA SER A 449 -43.78 37.65 -7.81
C SER A 449 -43.29 38.85 -8.61
N SER A 450 -43.17 38.62 -9.92
CA SER A 450 -42.86 39.58 -10.99
C SER A 450 -43.66 40.87 -10.92
#